data_AF-A0A829QMH8-F1
#
_entry.id   AF-A0A829QMH8-F1
#
_cell.length_a   1.000
_cell.length_b   1.000
_cell.length_c   1.000
_cell.angle_alpha   90.00
_cell.angle_beta   90.00
_cell.angle_gamma   90.00
#
_symmetry.space_group_name_H-M   'P 1'
#
loop_
_entity.id
_entity.type
_entity.pdbx_description
1 polymer ?
#
loop_
_entity_poly.entity_id
_entity_poly.type
_entity_poly.pdbx_seq_one_letter_code
_entity_poly.pdbx_strand_id
1 'polypeptide(L)'
;MQGPTSTPCGTCESCVALAPNGSGNVDVIELDAASHGGVDDTRELRDRAFYAPAQSRYRIFIIDEAHMVTTAGFNALLKIVEEPPEHLIFVFATTEPEKVLPTIRSRTHHYPFRLLAPKTMRTLVEGICAQENVSVDDPVYPLVIRGRRRLSA
;
A
#
# COMPACT_ATOMS: atom_id res chain seq x y z
N MET A 1 12.31 21.60 -2.30
CA MET A 1 11.23 20.71 -2.75
C MET A 1 10.03 21.57 -3.11
N GLN A 2 9.45 21.40 -4.31
CA GLN A 2 8.11 21.92 -4.59
C GLN A 2 7.15 21.14 -3.68
N GLY A 3 6.27 21.84 -2.95
CA GLY A 3 5.48 21.29 -1.84
C GLY A 3 4.55 20.11 -2.20
N PRO A 4 3.57 19.78 -1.35
CA PRO A 4 2.66 18.66 -1.62
C PRO A 4 1.99 18.83 -2.99
N THR A 5 2.17 17.84 -3.84
CA THR A 5 1.64 17.82 -5.21
C THR A 5 1.13 16.43 -5.50
N SER A 6 0.05 16.34 -6.28
CA SER A 6 -0.42 15.06 -6.84
C SER A 6 0.53 14.51 -7.91
N THR A 7 1.51 15.31 -8.34
CA THR A 7 2.49 14.96 -9.37
C THR A 7 3.89 14.92 -8.76
N PRO A 8 4.37 13.76 -8.28
CA PRO A 8 5.71 13.65 -7.69
C PRO A 8 6.79 14.06 -8.70
N CYS A 9 7.83 14.77 -8.25
CA CYS A 9 8.84 15.36 -9.14
C CYS A 9 9.79 14.34 -9.79
N GLY A 10 9.81 13.09 -9.31
CA GLY A 10 10.62 11.99 -9.85
C GLY A 10 12.14 12.14 -9.68
N THR A 11 12.63 13.25 -9.13
CA THR A 11 14.06 13.61 -9.16
C THR A 11 14.63 13.96 -7.79
N CYS A 12 13.80 14.26 -6.78
CA CYS A 12 14.28 14.50 -5.42
C CYS A 12 14.64 13.17 -4.70
N GLU A 13 15.44 13.26 -3.64
CA GLU A 13 15.88 12.10 -2.86
C GLU A 13 14.72 11.20 -2.42
N SER A 14 13.62 11.78 -1.93
CA SER A 14 12.43 11.01 -1.53
C SER A 14 11.79 10.27 -2.71
N CYS A 15 11.65 10.91 -3.88
CA CYS A 15 11.11 10.27 -5.08
C CYS A 15 12.02 9.15 -5.60
N VAL A 16 13.34 9.37 -5.62
CA VAL A 16 14.32 8.38 -6.07
C VAL A 16 14.39 7.19 -5.10
N ALA A 17 14.36 7.46 -3.79
CA ALA A 17 14.37 6.43 -2.75
C ALA A 17 13.14 5.51 -2.80
N LEU A 18 11.96 6.07 -3.14
CA LEU A 18 10.69 5.36 -3.26
C LEU A 18 10.41 4.82 -4.67
N ALA A 19 11.27 5.10 -5.65
CA ALA A 19 11.11 4.60 -7.01
C ALA A 19 11.30 3.06 -7.06
N PRO A 20 10.86 2.40 -8.14
CA PRO A 20 11.22 1.00 -8.38
C PRO A 20 12.74 0.81 -8.32
N ASN A 21 13.21 -0.15 -7.51
CA ASN A 21 14.63 -0.40 -7.20
C ASN A 21 15.34 0.72 -6.40
N GLY A 22 14.58 1.65 -5.82
CA GLY A 22 15.11 2.62 -4.87
C GLY A 22 15.60 1.95 -3.57
N SER A 23 16.40 2.67 -2.79
CA SER A 23 16.94 2.18 -1.52
C SER A 23 15.92 2.04 -0.39
N GLY A 24 14.68 2.49 -0.61
CA GLY A 24 13.70 2.71 0.43
C GLY A 24 13.90 4.05 1.15
N ASN A 25 12.87 4.49 1.86
CA ASN A 25 12.85 5.74 2.61
C ASN A 25 12.58 5.43 4.08
N VAL A 26 13.41 5.94 4.99
CA VAL A 26 13.30 5.66 6.43
C VAL A 26 12.00 6.16 7.07
N ASP A 27 11.33 7.11 6.43
CA ASP A 27 10.04 7.63 6.86
C ASP A 27 8.86 6.85 6.28
N VAL A 28 9.10 5.86 5.41
CA VAL A 28 8.07 4.95 4.89
C VAL A 28 8.39 3.54 5.37
N ILE A 29 7.51 2.99 6.20
CA ILE A 29 7.66 1.64 6.74
C ILE A 29 6.56 0.77 6.16
N GLU A 30 6.96 -0.36 5.59
CA GLU A 30 6.06 -1.39 5.09
C GLU A 30 6.09 -2.59 6.03
N LEU A 31 4.92 -3.03 6.45
CA LEU A 31 4.72 -4.22 7.26
C LEU A 31 3.78 -5.18 6.53
N ASP A 32 4.28 -6.38 6.22
CA ASP A 32 3.44 -7.49 5.78
C ASP A 32 2.84 -8.18 7.00
N ALA A 33 1.53 -8.03 7.20
CA ALA A 33 0.84 -8.56 8.37
C ALA A 33 0.73 -10.09 8.38
N ALA A 34 0.88 -10.75 7.22
CA ALA A 34 0.92 -12.22 7.17
C ALA A 34 2.15 -12.78 7.91
N SER A 35 3.23 -12.00 7.94
CA SER A 35 4.50 -12.38 8.56
C SER A 35 4.76 -11.65 9.89
N HIS A 36 4.24 -10.41 10.05
CA HIS A 36 4.55 -9.51 11.17
C HIS A 36 3.28 -8.83 11.73
N GLY A 37 2.15 -9.54 11.77
CA GLY A 37 0.85 -9.02 12.27
C GLY A 37 0.64 -9.17 13.79
N GLY A 38 1.69 -9.50 14.54
CA GLY A 38 1.63 -9.77 15.96
C GLY A 38 1.47 -8.52 16.83
N VAL A 39 1.13 -8.73 18.11
CA VAL A 39 0.98 -7.62 19.07
C VAL A 39 2.28 -6.88 19.35
N ASP A 40 3.41 -7.57 19.30
CA ASP A 40 4.71 -6.97 19.59
C ASP A 40 5.19 -6.12 18.40
N ASP A 41 5.00 -6.61 17.17
CA ASP A 41 5.29 -5.86 15.94
C ASP A 41 4.50 -4.54 15.89
N THR A 42 3.20 -4.59 16.20
CA THR A 42 2.37 -3.38 16.15
C THR A 42 2.61 -2.43 17.31
N ARG A 43 3.09 -2.92 18.46
CA ARG A 43 3.56 -2.07 19.56
C ARG A 43 4.83 -1.33 19.18
N GLU A 44 5.79 -2.00 18.55
CA GLU A 44 6.99 -1.34 18.05
C GLU A 44 6.64 -0.24 17.04
N LEU A 45 5.74 -0.53 16.09
CA LEU A 45 5.24 0.48 15.15
C LEU A 45 4.61 1.68 15.89
N ARG A 46 3.72 1.42 16.85
CA ARG A 46 3.09 2.46 17.66
C ARG A 46 4.12 3.33 18.38
N ASP A 47 5.15 2.73 18.95
CA ASP A 47 6.18 3.47 19.69
C ASP A 47 7.03 4.33 18.73
N ARG A 48 7.31 3.82 17.53
CA ARG A 48 8.00 4.56 16.46
C ARG A 48 7.17 5.70 15.85
N ALA A 49 5.86 5.63 15.98
CA ALA A 49 4.91 6.54 15.37
C ALA A 49 4.94 7.97 15.95
N PHE A 50 5.43 8.14 17.17
CA PHE A 50 5.51 9.44 17.84
C PHE A 50 6.72 10.28 17.40
N TYR A 51 7.72 9.66 16.78
CA TYR A 51 8.90 10.37 16.32
C TYR A 51 8.60 11.06 14.99
N ALA A 52 8.99 12.33 14.92
CA ALA A 52 8.91 13.11 13.69
C ALA A 52 9.68 12.43 12.53
N PRO A 53 9.27 12.70 11.28
CA PRO A 53 9.98 12.20 10.11
C PRO A 53 11.42 12.73 10.06
N ALA A 54 12.36 11.93 9.57
CA ALA A 54 13.77 12.27 9.51
C ALA A 54 14.11 13.16 8.31
N GLN A 55 13.49 12.90 7.15
CA GLN A 55 13.79 13.55 5.87
C GLN A 55 12.54 14.02 5.14
N SER A 56 11.45 13.27 5.28
CA SER A 56 10.19 13.50 4.57
C SER A 56 9.27 14.43 5.36
N ARG A 57 8.19 14.91 4.75
CA ARG A 57 7.18 15.72 5.46
C ARG A 57 6.30 14.87 6.39
N TYR A 58 6.08 13.62 5.99
CA TYR A 58 5.24 12.67 6.70
C TYR A 58 6.01 11.38 6.95
N ARG A 59 5.64 10.71 8.03
CA ARG A 59 5.95 9.32 8.31
C ARG A 59 4.75 8.49 7.86
N ILE A 60 4.99 7.46 7.06
CA ILE A 60 3.95 6.64 6.44
C ILE A 60 4.16 5.20 6.89
N PHE A 61 3.13 4.61 7.49
CA PHE A 61 3.10 3.19 7.81
C PHE A 61 2.10 2.50 6.88
N ILE A 62 2.62 1.60 6.05
CA ILE A 62 1.84 0.78 5.13
C ILE A 62 1.76 -0.61 5.75
N ILE A 63 0.54 -1.07 6.01
CA ILE A 63 0.26 -2.40 6.56
C ILE A 63 -0.46 -3.17 5.46
N ASP A 64 0.28 -4.08 4.82
CA ASP A 64 -0.23 -4.96 3.78
C ASP A 64 -0.87 -6.21 4.38
N GLU A 65 -1.86 -6.74 3.68
CA GLU A 65 -2.77 -7.80 4.15
C GLU A 65 -3.29 -7.56 5.58
N ALA A 66 -3.77 -6.34 5.84
CA ALA A 66 -4.18 -5.89 7.18
C ALA A 66 -5.20 -6.81 7.87
N HIS A 67 -5.98 -7.60 7.13
CA HIS A 67 -6.87 -8.60 7.71
C HIS A 67 -6.14 -9.72 8.47
N MET A 68 -4.84 -9.90 8.23
CA MET A 68 -3.96 -10.84 8.94
C MET A 68 -3.40 -10.27 10.25
N VAL A 69 -3.57 -8.96 10.52
CA VAL A 69 -3.20 -8.38 11.82
C VAL A 69 -4.06 -8.99 12.91
N THR A 70 -3.41 -9.52 13.95
CA THR A 70 -4.11 -10.12 15.08
C THR A 70 -4.99 -9.09 15.80
N THR A 71 -6.07 -9.54 16.44
CA THR A 71 -6.94 -8.65 17.24
C THR A 71 -6.15 -7.86 18.29
N ALA A 72 -5.20 -8.51 18.96
CA ALA A 72 -4.30 -7.86 19.92
C ALA A 72 -3.41 -6.81 19.23
N GLY A 73 -2.91 -7.10 18.03
CA GLY A 73 -2.13 -6.19 17.22
C GLY A 73 -2.90 -4.92 16.85
N PHE A 74 -4.13 -5.06 16.34
CA PHE A 74 -4.97 -3.90 16.06
C PHE A 74 -5.33 -3.10 17.31
N ASN A 75 -5.64 -3.77 18.42
CA ASN A 75 -5.94 -3.10 19.67
C ASN A 75 -4.76 -2.24 20.17
N ALA A 76 -3.52 -2.65 19.91
CA ALA A 76 -2.34 -1.84 20.23
C ALA A 76 -2.26 -0.55 19.38
N LEU A 77 -2.79 -0.58 18.15
CA LEU A 77 -2.81 0.57 17.23
C LEU A 77 -4.02 1.49 17.42
N LEU A 78 -5.10 1.04 18.08
CA LEU A 78 -6.36 1.79 18.13
C LEU A 78 -6.20 3.25 18.58
N LYS A 79 -5.47 3.47 19.68
CA LYS A 79 -5.27 4.81 20.23
C LYS A 79 -4.63 5.75 19.20
N ILE A 80 -3.65 5.27 18.46
CA ILE A 80 -2.91 6.11 17.51
C ILE A 80 -3.61 6.25 16.17
N VAL A 81 -4.45 5.29 15.78
CA VAL A 81 -5.33 5.45 14.61
C VAL A 81 -6.46 6.45 14.90
N GLU A 82 -6.93 6.51 16.15
CA GLU A 82 -7.97 7.45 16.57
C GLU A 82 -7.48 8.90 16.63
N GLU A 83 -6.30 9.12 17.19
CA GLU A 83 -5.68 10.45 17.31
C GLU A 83 -4.23 10.40 16.79
N PRO A 84 -4.03 10.33 15.46
CA PRO A 84 -2.69 10.24 14.90
C PRO A 84 -1.95 11.59 15.05
N PRO A 85 -0.62 11.57 15.30
CA PRO A 85 0.21 12.76 15.15
C PRO A 85 0.05 13.39 13.76
N GLU A 86 0.11 14.72 13.64
CA GLU A 86 -0.12 15.43 12.37
C GLU A 86 0.81 15.01 11.23
N HIS A 87 1.98 14.47 11.56
CA HIS A 87 2.99 14.01 10.61
C HIS A 87 2.87 12.52 10.26
N LEU A 88 1.92 11.78 10.84
CA LEU A 88 1.78 10.34 10.66
C LEU A 88 0.61 10.00 9.74
N ILE A 89 0.84 9.11 8.78
CA ILE A 89 -0.19 8.56 7.90
C ILE A 89 -0.16 7.03 7.98
N PHE A 90 -1.30 6.42 8.26
CA PHE A 90 -1.50 4.99 8.11
C PHE A 90 -2.15 4.66 6.77
N VAL A 91 -1.64 3.61 6.12
CA VAL A 91 -2.23 3.00 4.93
C VAL A 91 -2.44 1.53 5.23
N PHE A 92 -3.70 1.11 5.34
CA PHE A 92 -4.06 -0.30 5.48
C PHE A 92 -4.50 -0.84 4.12
N ALA A 93 -3.81 -1.84 3.61
CA ALA A 93 -4.19 -2.57 2.40
C ALA A 93 -4.72 -3.96 2.79
N THR A 94 -5.82 -4.38 2.17
CA THR A 94 -6.41 -5.71 2.43
C THR A 94 -7.25 -6.16 1.26
N THR A 95 -7.26 -7.47 1.01
CA THR A 95 -8.17 -8.15 0.09
C THR A 95 -9.53 -8.48 0.73
N GLU A 96 -9.61 -8.50 2.06
CA GLU A 96 -10.77 -8.92 2.85
C GLU A 96 -11.16 -7.83 3.89
N PRO A 97 -11.79 -6.72 3.45
CA PRO A 97 -12.08 -5.58 4.32
C PRO A 97 -13.03 -5.90 5.48
N GLU A 98 -13.88 -6.92 5.35
CA GLU A 98 -14.78 -7.38 6.41
C GLU A 98 -14.07 -8.09 7.56
N LYS A 99 -12.87 -8.63 7.35
CA LYS A 99 -12.06 -9.27 8.40
C LYS A 99 -11.23 -8.27 9.21
N VAL A 100 -11.10 -7.02 8.73
CA VAL A 100 -10.46 -5.94 9.50
C VAL A 100 -11.39 -5.48 10.63
N LEU A 101 -10.83 -5.21 11.82
CA LEU A 101 -11.62 -4.80 12.99
C LEU A 101 -12.53 -3.59 12.67
N PRO A 102 -13.84 -3.66 13.00
CA PRO A 102 -14.78 -2.56 12.74
C PRO A 102 -14.35 -1.21 13.33
N THR A 103 -13.63 -1.23 14.45
CA THR A 103 -13.12 -0.03 15.13
C THR A 103 -11.99 0.67 14.39
N ILE A 104 -11.17 -0.07 13.64
CA ILE A 104 -10.17 0.50 12.72
C ILE A 104 -10.90 1.09 11.51
N ARG A 105 -11.79 0.29 10.91
CA ARG A 105 -12.59 0.68 9.74
C ARG A 105 -13.38 1.96 9.95
N SER A 106 -13.99 2.14 11.12
CA SER A 106 -14.77 3.35 11.43
C SER A 106 -13.94 4.63 11.54
N ARG A 107 -12.60 4.51 11.66
CA ARG A 107 -11.65 5.63 11.82
C ARG A 107 -10.80 5.87 10.57
N THR A 108 -10.99 5.06 9.53
CA THR A 108 -10.23 5.16 8.28
C THR A 108 -11.12 5.53 7.10
N HIS A 109 -10.55 6.25 6.14
CA HIS A 109 -11.20 6.44 4.85
C HIS A 109 -11.06 5.17 4.01
N HIS A 110 -12.17 4.68 3.48
CA HIS A 110 -12.18 3.46 2.67
C HIS A 110 -12.17 3.78 1.17
N TYR A 111 -11.15 3.30 0.49
CA TYR A 111 -11.00 3.41 -0.95
C TYR A 111 -11.03 2.02 -1.59
N PRO A 112 -12.19 1.54 -2.09
CA PRO A 112 -12.26 0.24 -2.74
C PRO A 112 -11.64 0.29 -4.14
N PHE A 113 -10.58 -0.47 -4.37
CA PHE A 113 -9.96 -0.64 -5.68
C PHE A 113 -10.72 -1.70 -6.47
N ARG A 114 -11.26 -1.32 -7.63
CA ARG A 114 -11.93 -2.26 -8.53
C ARG A 114 -10.95 -2.78 -9.57
N LEU A 115 -11.13 -4.04 -9.96
CA LEU A 115 -10.39 -4.61 -11.08
C LEU A 115 -10.65 -3.82 -12.36
N LEU A 116 -9.60 -3.61 -13.16
CA LEU A 116 -9.72 -3.00 -14.47
C LEU A 116 -10.57 -3.91 -15.39
N ALA A 117 -11.42 -3.29 -16.22
CA ALA A 117 -12.19 -4.03 -17.21
C ALA A 117 -11.23 -4.76 -18.19
N PRO A 118 -11.59 -5.97 -18.67
CA PRO A 118 -10.71 -6.75 -19.55
C PRO A 118 -10.21 -5.98 -20.78
N LYS A 119 -11.06 -5.12 -21.36
CA LYS A 119 -10.69 -4.26 -22.50
C LYS A 119 -9.59 -3.25 -22.11
N THR A 120 -9.74 -2.58 -20.96
CA THR A 120 -8.73 -1.64 -20.45
C THR A 120 -7.42 -2.35 -20.14
N MET A 121 -7.49 -3.53 -19.51
CA MET A 121 -6.31 -4.35 -19.24
C MET A 121 -5.61 -4.76 -20.55
N ARG A 122 -6.37 -5.14 -21.58
CA ARG A 122 -5.82 -5.46 -22.90
C ARG A 122 -5.05 -4.29 -23.49
N THR A 123 -5.66 -3.11 -23.57
CA THR A 123 -5.00 -1.91 -24.11
C THR A 123 -3.73 -1.55 -23.32
N LEU A 124 -3.74 -1.72 -21.99
CA LEU A 124 -2.56 -1.50 -21.15
C LEU A 124 -1.44 -2.48 -21.51
N VAL A 125 -1.72 -3.79 -21.54
CA VAL A 125 -0.72 -4.83 -21.82
C VAL A 125 -0.19 -4.71 -23.25
N GLU A 126 -1.05 -4.45 -24.23
CA GLU A 126 -0.63 -4.17 -25.61
C GLU A 126 0.34 -2.97 -25.67
N GLY A 127 0.02 -1.88 -24.96
CA GLY A 127 0.88 -0.71 -24.88
C GLY A 127 2.25 -1.01 -24.27
N ILE A 128 2.30 -1.79 -23.18
CA ILE A 128 3.55 -2.19 -22.53
C ILE A 128 4.36 -3.10 -23.45
N CYS A 129 3.73 -4.12 -24.07
CA CYS A 129 4.42 -5.01 -25.01
C CYS A 129 5.04 -4.24 -26.19
N ALA A 130 4.34 -3.24 -26.72
CA ALA A 130 4.86 -2.39 -27.78
C ALA A 130 6.07 -1.54 -27.32
N GLN A 131 6.02 -0.97 -26.11
CA GLN A 131 7.12 -0.19 -25.53
C GLN A 131 8.37 -1.05 -25.29
N GLU A 132 8.18 -2.29 -24.85
CA GLU A 132 9.25 -3.26 -24.57
C GLU A 132 9.68 -4.06 -25.82
N ASN A 133 9.11 -3.78 -27.01
CA ASN A 133 9.34 -4.52 -28.27
C ASN A 133 9.11 -6.04 -28.15
N VAL A 134 8.11 -6.45 -27.37
CA VAL A 134 7.71 -7.86 -27.18
C VAL A 134 6.54 -8.19 -28.09
N SER A 135 6.71 -9.18 -28.97
CA SER A 135 5.62 -9.72 -29.80
C SER A 135 4.80 -10.74 -29.01
N VAL A 136 3.48 -10.54 -28.99
CA VAL A 136 2.53 -11.44 -28.30
C VAL A 136 1.38 -11.74 -29.26
N ASP A 137 1.09 -13.02 -29.45
CA ASP A 137 -0.02 -13.43 -30.33
C ASP A 137 -1.37 -13.06 -29.71
N ASP A 138 -2.31 -12.63 -30.55
CA ASP A 138 -3.67 -12.22 -30.15
C ASP A 138 -4.40 -13.19 -29.20
N PRO A 139 -4.31 -14.53 -29.39
CA PRO A 139 -4.94 -15.50 -28.50
C PRO A 139 -4.35 -15.55 -27.08
N VAL A 140 -3.17 -14.97 -26.84
CA VAL A 140 -2.52 -14.95 -25.52
C VAL A 140 -3.12 -13.90 -24.60
N TYR A 141 -3.54 -12.74 -25.12
CA TYR A 141 -4.09 -11.66 -24.29
C TYR A 141 -5.27 -12.10 -23.42
N PRO A 142 -6.30 -12.81 -23.95
CA PRO A 142 -7.39 -13.30 -23.11
C PRO A 142 -6.95 -14.26 -22.00
N LEU A 143 -5.90 -15.06 -22.21
CA LEU A 143 -5.41 -16.01 -21.21
C LEU A 143 -4.80 -15.28 -20.02
N VAL A 144 -3.95 -14.29 -20.27
CA VAL A 144 -3.28 -13.49 -19.23
C VAL A 144 -4.30 -12.61 -18.48
N ILE A 145 -5.24 -12.00 -19.20
CA ILE A 145 -6.23 -11.09 -18.60
C ILE A 145 -7.23 -11.87 -17.74
N ARG A 146 -7.65 -13.07 -18.15
CA ARG A 146 -8.60 -13.91 -17.39
C ARG A 146 -7.94 -14.60 -16.19
N GLY A 147 -6.64 -14.91 -16.27
CA GLY A 147 -5.91 -15.61 -15.21
C GLY A 147 -5.93 -14.89 -13.84
N ARG A 148 -6.19 -13.59 -13.82
CA ARG A 148 -6.24 -12.78 -12.58
C ARG A 148 -7.52 -12.90 -11.75
N ARG A 149 -8.51 -13.70 -12.17
CA ARG A 149 -9.77 -13.89 -11.41
C ARG A 149 -9.66 -14.73 -10.14
N ARG A 150 -8.47 -15.24 -9.78
CA ARG A 150 -8.26 -16.17 -8.65
C ARG A 150 -7.72 -15.54 -7.35
N LEU A 151 -7.56 -14.22 -7.26
CA LEU A 151 -7.12 -13.55 -6.03
C LEU A 151 -8.29 -12.97 -5.19
N SER A 152 -9.51 -13.46 -5.39
CA SER A 152 -10.70 -12.94 -4.68
C SER A 152 -11.81 -13.99 -4.66
N ALA A 153 -11.67 -15.00 -3.81
CA ALA A 153 -12.77 -15.83 -3.32
C ALA A 153 -12.39 -16.40 -1.95
#